data_AF-A0AA88M9Y9-F1
#
_entry.id   AF-A0AA88M9Y9-F1
#
_cell.length_a   1.000
_cell.length_b   1.000
_cell.length_c   1.000
_cell.angle_alpha   90.00
_cell.angle_beta   90.00
_cell.angle_gamma   90.00
#
_symmetry.space_group_name_H-M   'P 1'
#
loop_
_entity.id
_entity.type
_entity.pdbx_description
1 polymer ?
#
loop_
_entity_poly.entity_id
_entity_poly.type
_entity_poly.pdbx_seq_one_letter_code
_entity_poly.pdbx_strand_id
1 'polypeptide(L)'
;MSSAESPEYSSFFAVMGASAAMVFSALGAAYGTAKSGTGIAAMSVMRPELIMKSIIPVVMAGIIAIYGLVVAVLIANNISESVTLYKSFLHLGAGLSVGLSGLAAGFAIGIVGDAGVRGTAQQPRLFVGMILILIFAEVLGLYGLIVALILRSWESGSSVSQARLSGFNHRTRRCAAFTSFASVVSAKIPPRFWLGNRS
;
A
#
# COMPACT_ATOMS: atom_id res chain seq x y z
N MET A 1 23.54 -28.79 15.19
CA MET A 1 23.07 -27.76 14.24
C MET A 1 23.47 -26.40 14.81
N SER A 2 24.73 -26.21 15.19
CA SER A 2 25.90 -25.72 14.43
C SER A 2 25.76 -24.27 13.96
N SER A 3 26.56 -23.40 14.58
CA SER A 3 26.65 -21.93 14.53
C SER A 3 26.89 -21.28 13.16
N ALA A 4 26.51 -21.93 12.06
CA ALA A 4 26.58 -21.43 10.69
C ALA A 4 25.28 -20.78 10.19
N GLU A 5 24.20 -20.82 10.99
CA GLU A 5 22.86 -20.37 10.58
C GLU A 5 22.60 -18.87 10.80
N SER A 6 23.47 -18.20 11.56
CA SER A 6 23.42 -16.75 11.85
C SER A 6 24.76 -16.06 11.60
N PRO A 7 25.22 -15.97 10.35
CA PRO A 7 26.34 -15.11 10.00
C PRO A 7 26.00 -13.63 10.23
N GLU A 8 27.01 -12.82 10.54
CA GLU A 8 26.91 -11.35 10.77
C GLU A 8 26.14 -10.61 9.66
N TYR A 9 26.18 -11.11 8.42
CA TYR A 9 25.49 -10.51 7.28
C TYR A 9 23.98 -10.83 7.22
N SER A 10 23.41 -11.59 8.16
CA SER A 10 21.98 -11.92 8.14
C SER A 10 21.10 -10.66 8.24
N SER A 11 21.45 -9.70 9.11
CA SER A 11 20.68 -8.46 9.30
C SER A 11 20.66 -7.56 8.07
N PHE A 12 21.67 -7.64 7.19
CA PHE A 12 21.75 -6.83 5.96
C PHE A 12 20.55 -7.09 5.04
N PHE A 13 20.17 -8.35 4.83
CA PHE A 13 19.03 -8.70 3.98
C PHE A 13 17.67 -8.26 4.56
N ALA A 14 17.53 -8.28 5.89
CA ALA A 14 16.31 -7.81 6.54
C ALA A 14 16.12 -6.29 6.39
N VAL A 15 17.19 -5.51 6.59
CA VAL A 15 17.17 -4.04 6.41
C VAL A 15 16.97 -3.68 4.94
N MET A 16 17.58 -4.43 4.01
CA MET A 16 17.34 -4.27 2.58
C MET A 16 15.88 -4.52 2.20
N GLY A 17 15.22 -5.51 2.82
CA GLY A 17 13.78 -5.73 2.63
C GLY A 17 12.93 -4.54 3.07
N ALA A 18 13.22 -3.98 4.24
CA ALA A 18 12.51 -2.80 4.76
C ALA A 18 12.72 -1.55 3.89
N SER A 19 13.95 -1.31 3.41
CA SER A 19 14.24 -0.18 2.52
C SER A 19 13.62 -0.36 1.15
N ALA A 20 13.68 -1.56 0.56
CA ALA A 20 13.06 -1.87 -0.72
C ALA A 20 11.53 -1.69 -0.69
N ALA A 21 10.87 -2.10 0.40
CA ALA A 21 9.44 -1.89 0.58
C ALA A 21 9.07 -0.39 0.50
N MET A 22 9.83 0.47 1.19
CA MET A 22 9.59 1.92 1.18
C MET A 22 9.90 2.56 -0.17
N VAL A 23 11.08 2.30 -0.72
CA VAL A 23 11.56 2.99 -1.93
C VAL A 23 10.65 2.69 -3.11
N PHE A 24 10.30 1.44 -3.35
CA PHE A 24 9.46 1.09 -4.50
C PHE A 24 8.01 1.54 -4.35
N SER A 25 7.42 1.44 -3.15
CA SER A 25 6.08 1.98 -2.90
C SER A 25 6.04 3.51 -3.00
N ALA A 26 7.07 4.21 -2.52
CA ALA A 26 7.19 5.66 -2.63
C ALA A 26 7.34 6.11 -4.09
N LEU A 27 8.13 5.38 -4.90
CA LEU A 27 8.26 5.65 -6.34
C LEU A 27 6.92 5.46 -7.08
N GLY A 28 6.17 4.39 -6.76
CA GLY A 28 4.83 4.17 -7.31
C GLY A 28 3.87 5.31 -7.00
N ALA A 29 3.84 5.75 -5.72
CA ALA A 29 3.00 6.86 -5.28
C ALA A 29 3.42 8.21 -5.91
N ALA A 30 4.73 8.45 -6.02
CA ALA A 30 5.29 9.65 -6.64
C ALA A 30 4.92 9.73 -8.13
N TYR A 31 5.07 8.63 -8.88
CA TYR A 31 4.66 8.59 -10.28
C TYR A 31 3.15 8.77 -10.46
N GLY A 32 2.34 8.06 -9.66
CA GLY A 32 0.88 8.18 -9.70
C GLY A 32 0.39 9.60 -9.44
N THR A 33 1.02 10.27 -8.46
CA THR A 33 0.76 11.67 -8.12
C THR A 33 1.23 12.63 -9.21
N ALA A 34 2.43 12.42 -9.77
CA ALA A 34 2.97 13.29 -10.82
C ALA A 34 2.10 13.26 -12.08
N LYS A 35 1.77 12.07 -12.60
CA LYS A 35 0.92 11.94 -13.79
C LYS A 35 -0.49 12.49 -13.56
N SER A 36 -1.17 12.05 -12.50
CA SER A 36 -2.52 12.52 -12.19
C SER A 36 -2.56 14.02 -11.90
N GLY A 37 -1.53 14.56 -11.23
CA GLY A 37 -1.40 15.98 -10.91
C GLY A 37 -1.29 16.85 -12.16
N THR A 38 -0.53 16.43 -13.18
CA THR A 38 -0.46 17.16 -14.46
C THR A 38 -1.81 17.19 -15.20
N GLY A 39 -2.58 16.11 -15.15
CA GLY A 39 -3.93 16.05 -15.71
C GLY A 39 -4.91 16.97 -14.98
N ILE A 40 -4.83 17.02 -13.64
CA ILE A 40 -5.66 17.91 -12.82
C ILE A 40 -5.31 19.37 -13.08
N ALA A 41 -4.02 19.72 -13.15
CA ALA A 41 -3.57 21.09 -13.41
C ALA A 41 -3.99 21.60 -14.79
N ALA A 42 -3.97 20.74 -15.83
CA ALA A 42 -4.48 21.10 -17.14
C ALA A 42 -6.00 21.32 -17.14
N MET A 43 -6.73 20.51 -16.36
CA MET A 43 -8.18 20.55 -16.25
C MET A 43 -8.68 21.74 -15.40
N SER A 44 -7.94 22.10 -14.35
CA SER A 44 -8.31 23.13 -13.38
C SER A 44 -8.37 24.53 -13.97
N VAL A 45 -7.61 24.80 -15.04
CA VAL A 45 -7.63 26.10 -15.74
C VAL A 45 -8.93 26.29 -16.53
N MET A 46 -9.45 25.21 -17.12
CA MET A 46 -10.64 25.29 -17.99
C MET A 46 -11.94 25.16 -17.19
N ARG A 47 -11.98 24.30 -16.17
CA ARG A 47 -13.19 24.01 -15.38
C ARG A 47 -12.86 23.79 -13.90
N PRO A 48 -12.69 24.87 -13.12
CA PRO A 48 -12.28 24.77 -11.72
C PRO A 48 -13.32 24.10 -10.81
N GLU A 49 -14.59 24.07 -11.22
CA GLU A 49 -15.69 23.44 -10.47
C GLU A 49 -15.49 21.92 -10.25
N LEU A 50 -14.72 21.25 -11.12
CA LEU A 50 -14.50 19.80 -11.06
C LEU A 50 -13.19 19.41 -10.36
N ILE A 51 -12.43 20.37 -9.81
CA ILE A 51 -11.15 20.12 -9.12
C ILE A 51 -11.35 19.17 -7.93
N MET A 52 -12.38 19.42 -7.11
CA MET A 52 -12.66 18.61 -5.93
C MET A 52 -12.95 17.14 -6.25
N LYS A 53 -13.55 16.86 -7.42
CA LYS A 53 -13.79 15.49 -7.89
C LYS A 53 -12.52 14.85 -8.43
N SER A 54 -11.66 15.65 -9.06
CA SER A 54 -10.45 15.18 -9.73
C SER A 54 -9.29 14.88 -8.78
N ILE A 55 -9.39 15.20 -7.48
CA ILE A 55 -8.34 14.91 -6.48
C ILE A 55 -8.29 13.44 -6.04
N ILE A 56 -9.36 12.67 -6.31
CA ILE A 56 -9.48 11.27 -5.86
C ILE A 56 -8.29 10.40 -6.30
N PRO A 57 -7.85 10.39 -7.58
CA PRO A 57 -6.74 9.57 -8.04
C PRO A 57 -5.42 9.88 -7.33
N VAL A 58 -5.15 11.16 -7.04
CA VAL A 58 -3.93 11.59 -6.31
C VAL A 58 -3.92 10.99 -4.90
N VAL A 59 -5.06 11.04 -4.21
CA VAL A 59 -5.10 10.47 -2.86
C VAL A 59 -5.01 8.95 -2.89
N MET A 60 -5.58 8.27 -3.89
CA MET A 60 -5.44 6.81 -4.03
C MET A 60 -3.96 6.41 -4.25
N ALA A 61 -3.23 7.14 -5.11
CA ALA A 61 -1.80 6.93 -5.27
C ALA A 61 -1.01 7.08 -3.96
N GLY A 62 -1.44 7.99 -3.06
CA GLY A 62 -0.84 8.18 -1.75
C GLY A 62 -0.99 6.99 -0.79
N ILE A 63 -2.06 6.19 -0.93
CA ILE A 63 -2.31 5.06 -0.02
C ILE A 63 -1.28 3.93 -0.26
N ILE A 64 -0.81 3.76 -1.50
CA ILE A 64 0.22 2.78 -1.85
C ILE A 64 1.51 3.00 -1.03
N ALA A 65 1.92 4.25 -0.81
CA ALA A 65 3.08 4.55 0.01
C ALA A 65 2.89 4.14 1.48
N ILE A 66 1.66 4.23 1.99
CA ILE A 66 1.32 3.81 3.35
C ILE A 66 1.43 2.29 3.49
N TYR A 67 1.09 1.53 2.45
CA TYR A 67 1.27 0.07 2.47
C TYR A 67 2.74 -0.34 2.63
N GLY A 68 3.65 0.31 1.89
CA GLY A 68 5.10 0.11 2.05
C GLY A 68 5.61 0.52 3.43
N LEU A 69 5.11 1.64 3.97
CA LEU A 69 5.47 2.13 5.31
C LEU A 69 5.06 1.18 6.42
N VAL A 70 3.84 0.64 6.36
CA VAL A 70 3.38 -0.31 7.35
C VAL A 70 4.28 -1.55 7.37
N VAL A 71 4.63 -2.10 6.20
CA VAL A 71 5.50 -3.29 6.13
C VAL A 71 6.91 -2.98 6.63
N ALA A 72 7.50 -1.85 6.24
CA ALA A 72 8.83 -1.45 6.70
C ALA A 72 8.89 -1.30 8.22
N VAL A 73 7.88 -0.67 8.84
CA VAL A 73 7.79 -0.54 10.31
C VAL A 73 7.58 -1.91 10.97
N LEU A 74 6.81 -2.81 10.35
CA LEU A 74 6.61 -4.17 10.88
C LEU A 74 7.88 -5.03 10.85
N ILE A 75 8.74 -4.84 9.85
CA ILE A 75 10.06 -5.49 9.74
C ILE A 75 11.02 -4.87 10.76
N ALA A 76 11.12 -3.53 10.80
CA ALA A 76 12.04 -2.82 11.70
C ALA A 76 11.82 -3.16 13.18
N ASN A 77 10.57 -3.36 13.61
CA ASN A 77 10.23 -3.74 14.98
C ASN A 77 10.62 -5.19 15.35
N ASN A 78 11.03 -6.03 14.38
CA ASN A 78 11.36 -7.44 14.62
C ASN A 78 12.85 -7.77 14.44
N ILE A 79 13.68 -6.79 14.06
CA ILE A 79 15.12 -6.99 13.90
C ILE A 79 15.76 -7.11 15.30
N SER A 80 16.31 -8.28 15.62
CA SER A 80 17.09 -8.55 16.83
C SER A 80 18.50 -9.02 16.48
N GLU A 81 19.43 -9.02 17.44
CA GLU A 81 20.84 -9.40 17.21
C GLU A 81 21.05 -10.87 16.78
N SER A 82 20.03 -11.74 16.92
CA SER A 82 20.09 -13.17 16.59
C SER A 82 19.08 -13.59 15.51
N VAL A 83 19.07 -12.88 14.37
CA VAL A 83 18.24 -13.25 13.21
C VAL A 83 18.93 -14.34 12.39
N THR A 84 18.22 -15.45 12.15
CA THR A 84 18.66 -16.53 11.27
C THR A 84 18.56 -16.12 9.80
N LEU A 85 19.44 -16.65 8.94
CA LEU A 85 19.44 -16.34 7.50
C LEU A 85 18.07 -16.53 6.83
N TYR A 86 17.36 -17.59 7.21
CA TYR A 86 16.03 -17.87 6.68
C TYR A 86 15.03 -16.74 6.97
N LYS A 87 15.03 -16.18 8.19
CA LYS A 87 14.15 -15.06 8.55
C LYS A 87 14.49 -13.79 7.77
N SER A 88 15.79 -13.52 7.57
CA SER A 88 16.21 -12.37 6.78
C SER A 88 15.77 -12.44 5.32
N PHE A 89 15.83 -13.63 4.70
CA PHE A 89 15.30 -13.81 3.33
C PHE A 89 13.77 -13.69 3.27
N LEU A 90 13.05 -14.13 4.31
CA LEU A 90 11.60 -13.90 4.40
C LEU A 90 11.27 -12.40 4.48
N HIS A 91 12.01 -11.61 5.26
CA HIS A 91 11.85 -10.15 5.33
C HIS A 91 12.18 -9.45 4.01
N LEU A 92 13.22 -9.91 3.32
CA LEU A 92 13.54 -9.43 1.97
C LEU A 92 12.41 -9.71 0.97
N GLY A 93 11.88 -10.95 0.98
CA GLY A 93 10.77 -11.35 0.12
C GLY A 93 9.48 -10.60 0.41
N ALA A 94 9.16 -10.40 1.70
CA ALA A 94 7.99 -9.63 2.12
C ALA A 94 8.08 -8.15 1.73
N GLY A 95 9.28 -7.55 1.83
CA GLY A 95 9.49 -6.16 1.40
C GLY A 95 9.40 -5.98 -0.11
N LEU A 96 10.03 -6.88 -0.88
CA LEU A 96 10.00 -6.84 -2.35
C LEU A 96 8.60 -7.10 -2.92
N SER A 97 7.82 -8.00 -2.32
CA SER A 97 6.47 -8.30 -2.80
C SER A 97 5.55 -7.09 -2.74
N VAL A 98 5.59 -6.31 -1.64
CA VAL A 98 4.79 -5.08 -1.49
C VAL A 98 5.33 -3.94 -2.34
N GLY A 99 6.65 -3.77 -2.35
CA GLY A 99 7.30 -2.69 -3.07
C GLY A 99 7.03 -2.75 -4.56
N LEU A 100 7.27 -3.91 -5.19
CA LEU A 100 7.11 -4.09 -6.64
C LEU A 100 5.64 -4.10 -7.07
N SER A 101 4.73 -4.70 -6.28
CA SER A 101 3.29 -4.64 -6.57
C SER A 101 2.75 -3.21 -6.45
N GLY A 102 3.21 -2.48 -5.42
CA GLY A 102 2.84 -1.07 -5.21
C GLY A 102 3.35 -0.16 -6.31
N LEU A 103 4.57 -0.41 -6.80
CA LEU A 103 5.11 0.30 -7.96
C LEU A 103 4.25 0.08 -9.20
N ALA A 104 3.91 -1.17 -9.52
CA ALA A 104 3.04 -1.50 -10.66
C ALA A 104 1.64 -0.88 -10.54
N ALA A 105 1.03 -0.95 -9.36
CA ALA A 105 -0.27 -0.33 -9.07
C ALA A 105 -0.21 1.20 -9.24
N GLY A 106 0.82 1.85 -8.71
CA GLY A 106 1.03 3.30 -8.84
C GLY A 106 1.21 3.76 -10.28
N PHE A 107 1.89 2.96 -11.11
CA PHE A 107 2.00 3.20 -12.56
C PHE A 107 0.64 3.13 -13.26
N ALA A 108 -0.16 2.10 -12.97
CA ALA A 108 -1.49 1.95 -13.53
C ALA A 108 -2.42 3.12 -13.12
N ILE A 109 -2.41 3.48 -11.84
CA ILE A 109 -3.20 4.60 -11.30
C ILE A 109 -2.80 5.93 -11.93
N GLY A 110 -1.51 6.18 -12.14
CA GLY A 110 -1.03 7.42 -12.76
C GLY A 110 -1.53 7.59 -14.19
N ILE A 111 -1.48 6.53 -15.01
CA ILE A 111 -1.91 6.57 -16.41
C ILE A 111 -3.43 6.69 -16.52
N VAL A 112 -4.16 5.88 -15.75
CA VAL A 112 -5.63 5.94 -15.69
C VAL A 112 -6.10 7.28 -15.10
N GLY A 113 -5.39 7.82 -14.12
CA GLY A 113 -5.65 9.10 -13.50
C GLY A 113 -5.54 10.26 -14.50
N ASP A 114 -4.43 10.38 -15.22
CA ASP A 114 -4.24 11.46 -16.22
C ASP A 114 -5.26 11.37 -17.38
N ALA A 115 -5.48 10.18 -17.93
CA ALA A 115 -6.47 10.00 -19.00
C ALA A 115 -7.92 10.22 -18.49
N GLY A 116 -8.21 9.74 -17.28
CA GLY A 116 -9.54 9.81 -16.66
C GLY A 116 -9.96 11.23 -16.30
N VAL A 117 -9.06 12.05 -15.73
CA VAL A 117 -9.36 13.45 -15.41
C VAL A 117 -9.56 14.30 -16.67
N ARG A 118 -8.79 14.05 -17.74
CA ARG A 118 -8.96 14.70 -19.04
C ARG A 118 -10.27 14.29 -19.72
N GLY A 119 -10.65 13.01 -19.65
CA GLY A 119 -11.93 12.52 -20.17
C GLY A 119 -13.14 13.07 -19.39
N THR A 120 -13.02 13.14 -18.07
CA THR A 120 -14.07 13.71 -17.20
C THR A 120 -14.31 15.20 -17.48
N ALA A 121 -13.27 15.92 -17.92
CA ALA A 121 -13.41 17.32 -18.33
C ALA A 121 -14.36 17.49 -19.53
N GLN A 122 -14.41 16.52 -20.45
CA GLN A 122 -15.31 16.53 -21.61
C GLN A 122 -16.72 16.06 -21.24
N GLN A 123 -16.83 14.95 -20.51
CA GLN A 123 -18.11 14.39 -20.07
C GLN A 123 -18.07 13.97 -18.60
N PRO A 124 -18.82 14.64 -17.70
CA PRO A 124 -18.80 14.33 -16.27
C PRO A 124 -19.42 12.96 -15.93
N ARG A 125 -20.12 12.31 -16.87
CA ARG A 125 -20.67 10.96 -16.71
C ARG A 125 -19.59 9.87 -16.67
N LEU A 126 -18.39 10.14 -17.21
CA LEU A 126 -17.24 9.20 -17.19
C LEU A 126 -16.57 9.07 -15.81
N PHE A 127 -16.94 9.93 -14.87
CA PHE A 127 -16.34 9.96 -13.53
C PHE A 127 -16.48 8.65 -12.76
N VAL A 128 -17.65 7.98 -12.86
CA VAL A 128 -17.88 6.69 -12.19
C VAL A 128 -17.02 5.58 -12.81
N GLY A 129 -16.85 5.59 -14.14
CA GLY A 129 -15.99 4.63 -14.84
C GLY A 129 -14.52 4.77 -14.46
N MET A 130 -14.02 6.00 -14.33
CA MET A 130 -12.66 6.27 -13.85
C MET A 130 -12.43 5.68 -12.45
N ILE A 131 -13.36 5.90 -11.51
CA ILE A 131 -13.24 5.36 -10.14
C ILE A 131 -13.20 3.84 -10.14
N LEU A 132 -14.06 3.19 -10.93
CA LEU A 132 -14.10 1.73 -11.05
C LEU A 132 -12.75 1.15 -11.48
N ILE A 133 -12.14 1.73 -12.52
CA ILE A 133 -10.83 1.28 -13.01
C ILE A 133 -9.73 1.52 -11.97
N LEU A 134 -9.77 2.66 -11.26
CA LEU A 134 -8.81 2.98 -10.20
C LEU A 134 -8.89 2.00 -9.02
N ILE A 135 -10.09 1.55 -8.66
CA ILE A 135 -10.26 0.54 -7.59
C ILE A 135 -9.63 -0.80 -8.01
N PHE A 136 -9.86 -1.26 -9.24
CA PHE A 136 -9.23 -2.50 -9.72
C PHE A 136 -7.70 -2.41 -9.76
N ALA A 137 -7.15 -1.24 -10.12
CA ALA A 137 -5.71 -1.00 -10.09
C ALA A 137 -5.14 -1.05 -8.65
N GLU A 138 -5.85 -0.46 -7.68
CA GLU A 138 -5.43 -0.43 -6.27
C GLU A 138 -5.37 -1.83 -5.64
N VAL A 139 -6.30 -2.70 -6.02
CA VAL A 139 -6.36 -4.07 -5.49
C VAL A 139 -5.09 -4.87 -5.78
N LEU A 140 -4.36 -4.55 -6.86
CA LEU A 140 -3.04 -5.13 -7.14
C LEU A 140 -2.01 -4.82 -6.04
N GLY A 141 -2.03 -3.59 -5.50
CA GLY A 141 -1.18 -3.20 -4.38
C GLY A 141 -1.54 -3.92 -3.08
N LEU A 142 -2.84 -4.14 -2.85
CA LEU A 142 -3.33 -4.87 -1.68
C LEU A 142 -2.93 -6.33 -1.66
N TYR A 143 -2.93 -6.98 -2.83
CA TYR A 143 -2.49 -8.36 -2.90
C TYR A 143 -1.03 -8.51 -2.44
N GLY A 144 -0.15 -7.58 -2.82
CA GLY A 144 1.23 -7.56 -2.32
C GLY A 144 1.32 -7.41 -0.80
N LEU A 145 0.50 -6.52 -0.21
CA LEU A 145 0.42 -6.34 1.24
C LEU A 145 -0.02 -7.61 1.97
N ILE A 146 -1.04 -8.30 1.47
CA ILE A 146 -1.54 -9.54 2.07
C ILE A 146 -0.45 -10.62 2.04
N VAL A 147 0.26 -10.77 0.92
CA VAL A 147 1.36 -11.73 0.78
C VAL A 147 2.49 -11.45 1.78
N ALA A 148 2.89 -10.19 1.93
CA ALA A 148 3.92 -9.81 2.91
C ALA A 148 3.51 -10.08 4.36
N LEU A 149 2.24 -9.85 4.71
CA LEU A 149 1.72 -10.16 6.04
C LEU A 149 1.68 -11.66 6.32
N ILE A 150 1.37 -12.48 5.31
CA ILE A 150 1.42 -13.95 5.43
C ILE A 150 2.86 -14.39 5.62
N LEU A 151 3.81 -13.92 4.80
CA LEU A 151 5.24 -14.27 4.93
C LEU A 151 5.79 -13.94 6.33
N ARG A 152 5.44 -12.76 6.86
CA ARG A 152 5.77 -12.39 8.24
C ARG A 152 5.11 -13.28 9.29
N SER A 153 3.89 -13.75 9.04
CA SER A 153 3.23 -14.68 9.97
C SER A 153 3.98 -16.01 10.08
N TRP A 154 4.67 -16.45 9.02
CA TRP A 154 5.41 -17.72 9.01
C TRP A 154 6.70 -17.63 9.82
N GLU A 155 7.35 -16.47 9.87
CA GLU A 155 8.44 -16.20 10.81
C GLU A 155 7.99 -16.46 12.25
N SER A 156 6.83 -15.92 12.66
CA SER A 156 6.31 -16.09 14.03
C SER A 156 5.94 -17.53 14.38
N GLY A 157 5.70 -18.39 13.38
CA GLY A 157 5.42 -19.82 13.58
C GLY A 157 6.64 -20.62 14.03
N SER A 158 7.85 -20.19 13.64
CA SER A 158 9.11 -20.84 14.03
C SER A 158 9.55 -20.54 15.48
N SER A 159 8.94 -19.53 16.14
CA SER A 159 9.17 -19.18 17.55
C SER A 159 8.08 -19.69 18.51
N VAL A 160 7.12 -20.49 18.03
CA VAL A 160 6.01 -21.04 18.85
C VAL A 160 6.47 -22.08 19.87
N SER A 161 7.68 -22.63 19.75
CA SER A 161 8.25 -23.45 20.83
C SER A 161 8.67 -22.63 22.06
N GLN A 162 8.72 -21.28 22.01
CA GLN A 162 9.15 -20.44 23.14
C GLN A 162 8.17 -19.30 23.51
N ALA A 163 7.23 -18.93 22.64
CA ALA A 163 6.23 -17.87 22.90
C ALA A 163 4.94 -18.36 23.58
N ARG A 164 4.87 -19.59 24.08
CA ARG A 164 3.70 -20.09 24.85
C ARG A 164 3.69 -19.62 26.32
N LEU A 165 4.73 -18.91 26.78
CA LEU A 165 4.86 -18.40 28.16
C LEU A 165 4.74 -16.87 28.28
N SER A 166 4.75 -16.10 27.19
CA SER A 166 4.45 -14.66 27.21
C SER A 166 3.00 -14.42 26.81
N GLY A 167 2.12 -14.62 27.78
CA GLY A 167 0.69 -14.52 27.64
C GLY A 167 0.19 -13.16 27.09
N PHE A 168 -0.93 -13.25 26.38
CA PHE A 168 -2.09 -12.41 26.69
C PHE A 168 -1.98 -10.90 26.44
N ASN A 169 -1.59 -10.42 25.24
CA ASN A 169 -2.04 -9.08 24.80
C ASN A 169 -1.97 -8.76 23.28
N HIS A 170 -2.37 -9.69 22.38
CA HIS A 170 -2.28 -9.47 20.92
C HIS A 170 -3.61 -9.44 20.15
N ARG A 171 -4.75 -9.53 20.84
CA ARG A 171 -6.07 -9.63 20.19
C ARG A 171 -6.57 -8.30 19.59
N THR A 172 -5.95 -7.16 19.91
CA THR A 172 -6.41 -5.82 19.47
C THR A 172 -5.69 -5.26 18.24
N ARG A 173 -4.53 -5.81 17.85
CA ARG A 173 -3.79 -5.30 16.67
C ARG A 173 -4.15 -5.97 15.34
N ARG A 174 -4.78 -7.15 15.36
CA ARG A 174 -5.24 -7.82 14.12
C ARG A 174 -6.52 -7.21 13.54
N CYS A 175 -7.35 -6.56 14.37
CA CYS A 175 -8.53 -5.85 13.87
C CYS A 175 -8.17 -4.53 13.18
N ALA A 176 -7.17 -3.78 13.67
CA ALA A 176 -6.84 -2.45 13.18
C ALA A 176 -6.42 -2.41 11.69
N ALA A 177 -5.73 -3.43 11.18
CA ALA A 177 -5.27 -3.45 9.79
C ALA A 177 -6.43 -3.68 8.80
N PHE A 178 -7.45 -4.47 9.18
CA PHE A 178 -8.59 -4.78 8.31
C PHE A 178 -9.74 -3.76 8.47
N THR A 179 -9.98 -3.22 9.68
CA THR A 179 -10.97 -2.15 9.89
C THR A 179 -10.52 -0.81 9.36
N SER A 180 -9.21 -0.52 9.32
CA SER A 180 -8.71 0.69 8.65
C SER A 180 -8.92 0.61 7.13
N PHE A 181 -8.85 -0.59 6.54
CA PHE A 181 -9.10 -0.77 5.11
C PHE A 181 -10.57 -0.53 4.72
N ALA A 182 -11.51 -1.06 5.52
CA ALA A 182 -12.95 -0.77 5.35
C ALA A 182 -13.30 0.69 5.68
N SER A 183 -12.69 1.30 6.70
CA SER A 183 -12.89 2.71 7.04
C SER A 183 -12.25 3.66 6.02
N VAL A 184 -11.14 3.31 5.37
CA VAL A 184 -10.56 4.14 4.30
C VAL A 184 -11.44 4.08 3.06
N VAL A 185 -11.92 2.90 2.64
CA VAL A 185 -12.89 2.80 1.53
C VAL A 185 -14.22 3.51 1.87
N SER A 186 -14.71 3.37 3.10
CA SER A 186 -15.96 3.99 3.56
C SER A 186 -15.84 5.50 3.85
N ALA A 187 -14.64 6.02 4.14
CA ALA A 187 -14.37 7.46 4.30
C ALA A 187 -13.94 8.14 2.98
N LYS A 188 -13.51 7.37 1.97
CA LYS A 188 -13.11 7.90 0.66
C LYS A 188 -14.29 8.29 -0.23
N ILE A 189 -15.49 7.82 0.08
CA ILE A 189 -16.73 8.18 -0.62
C ILE A 189 -17.54 9.14 0.28
N PRO A 190 -17.66 10.43 -0.05
CA PRO A 190 -18.53 11.32 0.71
C PRO A 190 -19.99 10.85 0.59
N PRO A 191 -20.80 10.84 1.68
CA PRO A 191 -22.19 10.41 1.64
C PRO A 191 -23.07 11.24 0.68
N ARG A 192 -22.61 12.44 0.28
CA ARG A 192 -23.25 13.27 -0.75
C ARG A 192 -23.17 12.71 -2.18
N PHE A 193 -22.40 11.65 -2.43
CA PHE A 193 -22.32 11.02 -3.76
C PHE A 193 -23.39 9.93 -3.97
N TRP A 194 -23.98 9.39 -2.89
CA TRP A 194 -25.06 8.38 -2.95
C TRP A 194 -26.47 8.97 -2.94
N LEU A 195 -26.63 10.18 -2.39
CA LEU A 195 -27.88 10.92 -2.50
C LEU A 195 -27.90 11.66 -3.83
N GLY A 196 -28.29 10.91 -4.87
CA GLY A 196 -28.81 11.51 -6.09
C GLY A 196 -29.86 12.56 -5.72
N ASN A 197 -29.69 13.73 -6.31
CA ASN A 197 -30.60 14.87 -6.30
C ASN A 197 -32.03 14.50 -5.89
N ARG A 198 -32.38 14.71 -4.62
CA ARG A 198 -33.78 14.85 -4.19
C ARG A 198 -33.92 16.24 -3.60
N SER A 199 -34.64 17.06 -4.36
CA SER A 199 -35.13 18.43 -4.12
C SER A 199 -34.09 19.49 -3.80
#